data_AF-A0A851HG69-F1
#
_entry.id   AF-A0A851HG69-F1
#
_cell.length_a   1.000
_cell.length_b   1.000
_cell.length_c   1.000
_cell.angle_alpha   90.00
_cell.angle_beta   90.00
_cell.angle_gamma   90.00
#
_symmetry.space_group_name_H-M   'P 1'
#
loop_
_entity.id
_entity.type
_entity.pdbx_description
1 polymer ?
#
loop_
_entity_poly.entity_id
_entity_poly.type
_entity_poly.pdbx_seq_one_letter_code
_entity_poly.pdbx_strand_id
1 'polypeptide(L)'
;MTHETQDVGTESDDCAQNGGCTESRMDSIYKYLDGALEQQDFTEVRAHIENCTPCQSEHDLEIIIRDVVRRSCDEKAPESLKDRILHRIEALKTS
;
A
#
# COMPACT_ATOMS: atom_id res chain seq x y z
N MET A 1 51.77 1.35 8.32
CA MET A 1 50.57 1.01 9.10
C MET A 1 49.41 1.65 8.37
N THR A 2 48.86 0.91 7.41
CA THR A 2 47.78 1.38 6.54
C THR A 2 46.49 1.44 7.33
N HIS A 3 45.80 2.56 7.15
CA HIS A 3 44.46 2.84 7.64
C HIS A 3 43.47 1.88 6.97
N GLU A 4 42.67 1.16 7.75
CA GLU A 4 41.38 0.63 7.29
C GLU A 4 40.37 0.76 8.43
N THR A 5 39.77 1.95 8.52
CA THR A 5 38.44 2.11 9.12
C THR A 5 37.46 1.40 8.22
N GLN A 6 36.93 0.27 8.67
CA GLN A 6 35.73 -0.32 8.09
C GLN A 6 34.57 -0.07 9.04
N ASP A 7 33.96 1.10 8.82
CA ASP A 7 32.56 1.35 9.08
C ASP A 7 31.75 0.33 8.26
N VAL A 8 31.26 -0.71 8.94
CA VAL A 8 30.18 -1.53 8.41
C VAL A 8 28.98 -1.15 9.27
N GLY A 9 28.24 -0.14 8.80
CA GLY A 9 26.91 0.14 9.30
C GLY A 9 26.08 -1.12 9.09
N THR A 10 25.74 -1.80 10.18
CA THR A 10 24.95 -3.02 10.14
C THR A 10 23.58 -2.68 9.59
N GLU A 11 23.43 -2.98 8.30
CA GLU A 11 22.20 -3.02 7.54
C GLU A 11 21.18 -3.81 8.38
N SER A 12 20.16 -3.13 8.87
CA SER A 12 19.12 -3.72 9.71
C SER A 12 18.17 -4.54 8.82
N ASP A 13 18.71 -5.61 8.26
CA ASP A 13 18.04 -6.54 7.35
C ASP A 13 17.54 -7.73 8.17
N ASP A 14 16.45 -7.54 8.91
CA ASP A 14 15.74 -8.64 9.57
C ASP A 14 14.36 -8.86 8.94
N CYS A 15 14.36 -8.91 7.60
CA CYS A 15 13.17 -9.14 6.77
C CYS A 15 12.90 -10.63 6.49
N ALA A 16 13.66 -11.54 7.12
CA ALA A 16 13.70 -12.95 6.73
C ALA A 16 12.46 -13.76 7.14
N GLN A 17 11.73 -13.37 8.19
CA GLN A 17 10.71 -14.24 8.77
C GLN A 17 9.34 -14.26 8.06
N ASN A 18 9.08 -13.42 7.05
CA ASN A 18 7.80 -13.39 6.32
C ASN A 18 7.94 -13.21 4.78
N GLY A 19 9.04 -13.66 4.19
CA GLY A 19 9.17 -13.73 2.73
C GLY A 19 9.88 -12.57 2.03
N GLY A 20 10.78 -11.85 2.72
CA GLY A 20 11.76 -10.93 2.11
C GLY A 20 11.18 -9.69 1.41
N CYS A 21 11.97 -8.63 1.30
CA CYS A 21 11.66 -7.46 0.46
C CYS A 21 11.83 -7.81 -1.02
N THR A 22 10.99 -8.70 -1.54
CA THR A 22 11.01 -9.15 -2.95
C THR A 22 10.05 -8.33 -3.81
N GLU A 23 10.16 -8.44 -5.13
CA GLU A 23 9.24 -7.83 -6.11
C GLU A 23 7.76 -8.15 -5.83
N SER A 24 7.46 -9.34 -5.31
CA SER A 24 6.12 -9.77 -4.88
C SER A 24 5.53 -8.91 -3.74
N ARG A 25 6.38 -8.18 -3.00
CA ARG A 25 5.96 -7.30 -1.90
C ARG A 25 5.36 -5.99 -2.39
N MET A 26 5.82 -5.47 -3.53
CA MET A 26 5.23 -4.28 -4.17
C MET A 26 3.76 -4.55 -4.52
N ASP A 27 3.46 -5.73 -5.06
CA ASP A 27 2.10 -6.17 -5.33
C ASP A 27 1.24 -6.22 -4.07
N SER A 28 1.80 -6.66 -2.94
CA SER A 28 1.09 -6.68 -1.66
C SER A 28 0.82 -5.28 -1.11
N ILE A 29 1.73 -4.32 -1.30
CA ILE A 29 1.51 -2.90 -0.94
C ILE A 29 0.40 -2.30 -1.82
N TYR A 30 0.40 -2.57 -3.13
CA TYR A 30 -0.67 -2.10 -4.02
C TYR A 30 -2.03 -2.70 -3.64
N LYS A 31 -2.10 -4.02 -3.42
CA LYS A 31 -3.33 -4.68 -2.98
C LYS A 31 -3.80 -4.16 -1.61
N TYR A 32 -2.87 -3.87 -0.70
CA TYR A 32 -3.19 -3.27 0.60
C TYR A 32 -3.82 -1.88 0.42
N LEU A 33 -3.21 -1.02 -0.40
CA LEU A 33 -3.71 0.33 -0.67
C LEU A 33 -5.04 0.34 -1.46
N ASP A 34 -5.29 -0.69 -2.27
CA ASP A 34 -6.55 -0.88 -3.00
C ASP A 34 -7.64 -1.56 -2.16
N GLY A 35 -7.32 -2.06 -0.96
CA GLY A 35 -8.23 -2.86 -0.16
C GLY A 35 -8.60 -4.21 -0.80
N ALA A 36 -7.74 -4.72 -1.69
CA ALA A 36 -7.92 -5.95 -2.45
C ALA A 36 -7.27 -7.18 -1.79
N LEU A 37 -6.87 -7.07 -0.52
CA LEU A 37 -6.34 -8.18 0.28
C LEU A 37 -7.45 -8.91 1.04
N GLU A 38 -7.24 -10.21 1.28
CA GLU A 38 -8.05 -10.96 2.23
C GLU A 38 -7.79 -10.47 3.67
N GLN A 39 -8.74 -10.72 4.57
CA GLN A 39 -8.68 -10.18 5.94
C GLN A 39 -7.45 -10.62 6.73
N GLN A 40 -6.98 -11.85 6.48
CA GLN A 40 -5.79 -12.40 7.12
C GLN A 40 -4.52 -11.70 6.58
N ASP A 41 -4.39 -11.62 5.26
CA ASP A 41 -3.26 -10.96 4.59
C ASP A 41 -3.16 -9.47 4.92
N PHE A 42 -4.28 -8.78 5.12
CA PHE A 42 -4.30 -7.36 5.45
C PHE A 42 -3.54 -7.04 6.74
N THR A 43 -3.76 -7.85 7.79
CA THR A 43 -3.12 -7.65 9.10
C THR A 43 -1.63 -7.93 9.03
N GLU A 44 -1.25 -8.99 8.33
CA GLU A 44 0.16 -9.38 8.14
C GLU A 44 0.93 -8.35 7.31
N VAL A 45 0.34 -7.88 6.21
CA VAL A 45 0.95 -6.86 5.35
C VAL A 45 1.11 -5.55 6.10
N ARG A 46 0.10 -5.11 6.87
CA ARG A 46 0.20 -3.91 7.72
C ARG A 46 1.32 -4.03 8.74
N ALA A 47 1.33 -5.10 9.53
CA ALA A 47 2.33 -5.30 10.57
C ALA A 47 3.75 -5.26 9.99
N HIS A 48 3.95 -5.83 8.81
CA HIS A 48 5.24 -5.75 8.15
C HIS A 48 5.60 -4.34 7.68
N ILE A 49 4.67 -3.57 7.08
CA ILE A 49 4.93 -2.17 6.68
C ILE A 49 5.35 -1.34 7.91
N GLU A 50 4.72 -1.57 9.06
CA GLU A 50 5.04 -0.85 10.31
C GLU A 50 6.38 -1.24 10.93
N ASN A 51 6.84 -2.48 10.72
CA ASN A 51 8.07 -3.01 11.31
C ASN A 51 9.27 -3.01 10.35
N CYS A 52 9.08 -2.59 9.09
CA CYS A 52 10.10 -2.63 8.05
C CYS A 52 10.28 -1.26 7.38
N THR A 53 11.33 -0.53 7.76
CA THR A 53 11.66 0.81 7.24
C THR A 53 11.70 0.92 5.71
N PRO A 54 12.30 -0.01 4.95
CA PRO A 54 12.25 0.09 3.49
C PRO A 54 10.84 -0.06 2.94
N CYS A 55 10.04 -1.01 3.44
CA CYS A 55 8.64 -1.17 3.00
C CYS A 55 7.75 0.01 3.40
N GLN A 56 8.02 0.65 4.55
CA GLN A 56 7.35 1.89 4.93
C GLN A 56 7.64 3.03 3.94
N SER A 57 8.91 3.16 3.55
CA SER A 57 9.33 4.19 2.59
C SER A 57 8.66 4.02 1.22
N GLU A 58 8.58 2.79 0.74
CA GLU A 58 7.89 2.46 -0.52
C GLU A 58 6.37 2.70 -0.45
N HIS A 59 5.73 2.32 0.67
CA HIS A 59 4.32 2.60 0.91
C HIS A 59 4.02 4.10 0.90
N ASP A 60 4.86 4.90 1.57
CA ASP A 60 4.68 6.34 1.64
C ASP A 60 4.88 7.02 0.27
N LEU A 61 5.85 6.54 -0.51
CA LEU A 61 6.06 6.98 -1.89
C LEU A 61 4.81 6.71 -2.74
N GLU A 62 4.24 5.50 -2.67
CA GLU A 62 3.04 5.15 -3.42
C GLU A 62 1.83 6.00 -3.03
N ILE A 63 1.66 6.33 -1.74
CA ILE A 63 0.61 7.28 -1.30
C ILE A 63 0.77 8.63 -1.98
N ILE A 64 2.00 9.16 -2.05
CA ILE A 64 2.29 10.44 -2.70
C ILE A 64 1.94 10.37 -4.20
N ILE A 65 2.34 9.30 -4.88
CA ILE A 65 2.04 9.09 -6.30
C ILE A 65 0.52 9.08 -6.52
N ARG A 66 -0.22 8.29 -5.75
CA ARG A 66 -1.69 8.21 -5.82
C ARG A 66 -2.35 9.57 -5.59
N ASP A 67 -1.86 10.33 -4.64
CA ASP A 67 -2.38 11.66 -4.35
C ASP A 67 -2.12 12.65 -5.50
N VAL A 68 -0.93 12.61 -6.11
CA VAL A 68 -0.60 13.42 -7.30
C VAL A 68 -1.48 13.04 -8.49
N VAL A 69 -1.64 11.74 -8.77
CA VAL A 69 -2.51 11.24 -9.84
C VAL A 69 -3.95 11.70 -9.61
N ARG A 70 -4.46 11.54 -8.39
CA ARG A 70 -5.83 11.96 -8.02
C ARG A 70 -6.04 13.46 -8.20
N ARG A 71 -5.06 14.30 -7.83
CA ARG A 71 -5.16 15.76 -8.02
C ARG A 71 -5.08 16.18 -9.49
N SER A 72 -4.39 15.39 -10.31
CA SER A 72 -4.21 15.66 -11.74
C SER A 72 -5.38 15.14 -12.58
N CYS A 73 -6.19 14.24 -12.03
CA CYS A 73 -7.37 13.68 -12.68
C CYS A 73 -8.64 14.40 -12.20
N ASP A 74 -9.15 15.33 -13.01
CA ASP A 74 -10.38 16.10 -12.73
C ASP A 74 -11.65 15.46 -13.34
N GLU A 75 -11.57 14.19 -13.75
CA GLU A 75 -12.67 13.48 -14.41
C GLU A 75 -13.76 13.13 -13.38
N LYS A 76 -14.83 13.93 -13.35
CA LYS A 76 -15.98 13.68 -12.49
C LYS A 76 -16.89 12.63 -13.10
N ALA A 77 -17.22 11.61 -12.31
CA ALA A 77 -18.25 10.65 -12.69
C ALA A 77 -19.58 11.38 -12.99
N PRO A 78 -20.31 11.01 -14.05
CA PRO A 78 -21.56 11.67 -14.41
C PRO A 78 -22.61 11.48 -13.32
N GLU A 79 -23.39 12.54 -13.05
CA GLU A 79 -24.42 12.55 -11.99
C GLU A 79 -25.45 11.42 -12.17
N SER A 80 -25.79 11.10 -13.42
CA SER A 80 -26.70 10.00 -13.75
C SER A 80 -26.21 8.63 -13.25
N LEU A 81 -24.90 8.39 -13.16
CA LEU A 81 -24.35 7.16 -12.59
C LEU A 81 -24.53 7.14 -11.07
N LYS A 82 -24.28 8.29 -10.41
CA LYS A 82 -24.46 8.44 -8.97
C LYS A 82 -25.91 8.20 -8.56
N ASP A 83 -26.86 8.79 -9.28
CA ASP A 83 -28.29 8.62 -9.02
C ASP A 83 -28.74 7.16 -9.17
N ARG A 84 -28.26 6.48 -10.22
CA ARG A 84 -28.53 5.05 -10.45
C ARG A 84 -28.00 4.18 -9.32
N ILE A 85 -26.81 4.47 -8.81
CA ILE A 85 -26.20 3.72 -7.71
C ILE A 85 -27.00 3.94 -6.42
N LEU A 86 -27.32 5.19 -6.08
CA LEU A 86 -28.09 5.53 -4.86
C LEU A 86 -29.46 4.86 -4.86
N HIS A 87 -30.20 4.97 -5.97
CA HIS A 87 -31.50 4.33 -6.11
C HIS A 87 -31.39 2.80 -5.95
N ARG A 88 -30.33 2.17 -6.50
CA ARG A 88 -30.13 0.73 -6.35
C ARG A 88 -29.83 0.34 -4.91
N ILE A 89 -29.03 1.13 -4.19
CA ILE A 89 -28.72 0.89 -2.77
C ILE A 89 -29.99 1.03 -1.92
N GLU A 90 -30.81 2.05 -2.14
CA GLU A 90 -32.08 2.23 -1.42
C GLU A 90 -33.04 1.05 -1.64
N ALA A 91 -33.21 0.62 -2.89
CA ALA A 91 -34.05 -0.52 -3.22
C ALA A 91 -33.61 -1.82 -2.51
N LEU A 92 -32.31 -2.02 -2.32
CA LEU A 92 -31.77 -3.18 -1.59
C LEU A 92 -31.96 -3.07 -0.06
N LYS A 93 -32.02 -1.87 0.50
CA LYS A 93 -32.21 -1.64 1.95
C LYS A 93 -33.67 -1.75 2.40
N THR A 94 -34.61 -1.53 1.48
CA THR A 94 -36.06 -1.64 1.74
C THR A 94 -36.63 -3.04 1.48
N SER A 95 -35.81 -3.98 0.99
CA SER A 95 -36.14 -5.40 0.83
C SER A 95 -35.65 -6.22 2.01
#